data_AF-A0A1H9A0A0-F1
#
_entry.id   AF-A0A1H9A0A0-F1
#
_cell.length_a   1.000
_cell.length_b   1.000
_cell.length_c   1.000
_cell.angle_alpha   90.00
_cell.angle_beta   90.00
_cell.angle_gamma   90.00
#
_symmetry.space_group_name_H-M   'P 1'
#
loop_
_entity.id
_entity.type
_entity.pdbx_description
1 polymer ?
#
loop_
_entity_poly.entity_id
_entity_poly.type
_entity_poly.pdbx_seq_one_letter_code
_entity_poly.pdbx_strand_id
1 'polypeptide(L)'
;MKHYKQLTREQRYQISGLKKAGLNQSQIADEVGVHKSTISREFERNKGRRGWRPRQAQELRDERPKQCVNVQRHSLLEWTEVERLIWLDMSPEQASCRLVLECGLRISHETIYVYIYEDKRRGGDLWQHLRCQKPHRKRYAGGQERRGTIKNRIGINERPGIVDQKSHIGDWEGGTVIDKEPSRRIGHIG
;
A
#
# COMPACT_ATOMS: atom_id res chain seq x y z
N MET A 1 7.81 6.79 14.94
CA MET A 1 6.79 7.69 14.36
C MET A 1 5.63 7.82 15.35
N LYS A 2 5.26 9.03 15.78
CA LYS A 2 4.05 9.21 16.62
C LYS A 2 2.82 8.98 15.75
N HIS A 3 2.03 7.95 16.05
CA HIS A 3 0.78 7.69 15.33
C HIS A 3 -0.22 8.81 15.58
N TYR A 4 -0.85 9.31 14.51
CA TYR A 4 -1.94 10.29 14.62
C TYR A 4 -3.13 9.64 15.34
N LYS A 5 -3.41 10.10 16.56
CA LYS A 5 -4.53 9.58 17.38
C LYS A 5 -5.70 10.53 17.28
N GLN A 6 -6.84 10.03 16.82
CA GLN A 6 -8.09 10.79 16.78
C GLN A 6 -8.83 10.68 18.12
N LEU A 7 -9.58 11.72 18.46
CA LEU A 7 -10.44 11.70 19.66
C LEU A 7 -11.52 10.63 19.50
N THR A 8 -11.69 9.80 20.54
CA THR A 8 -12.78 8.83 20.61
C THR A 8 -14.10 9.52 20.95
N ARG A 9 -15.21 8.78 20.81
CA ARG A 9 -16.53 9.28 21.18
C ARG A 9 -16.58 9.61 22.68
N GLU A 10 -16.02 8.74 23.51
CA GLU A 10 -15.94 8.88 24.97
C GLU A 10 -15.15 10.12 25.35
N GLN A 11 -13.99 10.36 24.71
CA GLN A 11 -13.20 11.57 24.92
C GLN A 11 -13.99 12.84 24.57
N ARG A 12 -14.79 12.82 23.51
CA ARG A 12 -15.69 13.96 23.19
C ARG A 12 -16.75 14.18 24.28
N TYR A 13 -17.30 13.13 24.88
CA TYR A 13 -18.22 13.28 26.01
C TYR A 13 -17.52 13.83 27.25
N GLN A 14 -16.30 13.37 27.56
CA GLN A 14 -15.49 13.89 28.66
C GLN A 14 -15.19 15.39 28.47
N ILE A 15 -14.73 15.79 27.27
CA ILE A 15 -14.49 17.19 26.91
C ILE A 15 -15.74 18.06 27.14
N SER A 16 -16.92 17.53 26.83
CA SER A 16 -18.20 18.23 27.07
C SER A 16 -18.46 18.50 28.54
N GLY A 17 -18.22 17.50 29.41
CA GLY A 17 -18.37 17.63 30.85
C GLY A 17 -17.42 18.68 31.42
N LEU A 18 -16.14 18.60 31.05
CA LEU A 18 -15.11 19.54 31.51
C LEU A 18 -15.38 20.97 31.02
N LYS A 19 -15.87 21.13 29.79
CA LYS A 19 -16.27 22.43 29.27
C LYS A 19 -17.47 23.01 30.01
N LYS A 20 -18.46 22.18 30.38
CA LYS A 20 -19.60 22.61 31.21
C LYS A 20 -19.17 23.00 32.63
N ALA A 21 -18.12 22.38 33.15
CA ALA A 21 -17.51 22.74 34.42
C ALA A 21 -16.65 24.03 34.34
N GLY A 22 -16.56 24.68 33.17
CA GLY A 22 -15.86 25.95 33.00
C GLY A 22 -14.35 25.86 32.80
N LEU A 23 -13.80 24.65 32.59
CA LEU A 23 -12.36 24.49 32.36
C LEU A 23 -11.95 25.10 31.02
N ASN A 24 -10.74 25.66 30.99
CA ASN A 24 -10.15 26.20 29.77
C ASN A 24 -9.60 25.06 28.87
N GLN A 25 -9.29 25.38 27.62
CA GLN A 25 -8.87 24.38 26.63
C GLN A 25 -7.57 23.65 27.01
N SER A 26 -6.65 24.30 27.72
CA SER A 26 -5.41 23.69 28.19
C SER A 26 -5.70 22.67 29.29
N GLN A 27 -6.49 23.05 30.29
CA GLN A 27 -6.91 22.16 31.39
C GLN A 27 -7.68 20.95 30.88
N ILE A 28 -8.58 21.14 29.91
CA ILE A 28 -9.30 20.04 29.26
C ILE A 28 -8.32 19.09 28.57
N ALA A 29 -7.29 19.62 27.92
CA ALA A 29 -6.30 18.83 27.20
C ALA A 29 -5.46 17.98 28.15
N ASP A 30 -5.03 18.57 29.28
CA ASP A 30 -4.29 17.89 30.33
C ASP A 30 -5.11 16.75 30.95
N GLU A 31 -6.39 17.01 31.28
CA GLU A 31 -7.30 16.01 31.88
C GLU A 31 -7.64 14.85 30.93
N VAL A 32 -7.77 15.12 29.63
CA VAL A 32 -8.08 14.10 28.61
C VAL A 32 -6.81 13.39 28.12
N GLY A 33 -5.62 13.89 28.47
CA GLY A 33 -4.34 13.34 28.05
C GLY A 33 -4.04 13.58 26.56
N VAL A 34 -4.43 14.74 26.02
CA VAL A 34 -4.19 15.12 24.61
C VAL A 34 -3.51 16.48 24.54
N HIS A 35 -2.89 16.79 23.40
CA HIS A 35 -2.28 18.12 23.23
C HIS A 35 -3.36 19.21 23.09
N LYS A 36 -3.14 20.41 23.64
CA LYS A 36 -4.06 21.57 23.55
C LYS A 36 -4.54 21.89 22.13
N SER A 37 -3.67 21.72 21.13
CA SER A 37 -4.03 21.93 19.72
C SER A 37 -5.08 20.92 19.21
N THR A 38 -5.18 19.74 19.83
CA THR A 38 -6.18 18.73 19.50
C THR A 38 -7.57 19.22 19.89
N ILE A 39 -7.69 19.79 21.09
CA ILE A 39 -8.94 20.38 21.59
C ILE A 39 -9.36 21.59 20.76
N SER A 40 -8.41 22.50 20.48
CA SER A 40 -8.66 23.66 19.62
C SER A 40 -9.16 23.25 18.22
N ARG A 41 -8.46 22.33 17.54
CA ARG A 41 -8.88 21.83 16.22
C ARG A 41 -10.22 21.10 16.27
N GLU A 42 -10.51 20.36 17.34
CA GLU A 42 -11.80 19.68 17.53
C GLU A 42 -12.95 20.70 17.61
N PHE A 43 -12.78 21.77 18.39
CA PHE A 43 -13.78 22.84 18.50
C PHE A 43 -13.93 23.67 17.22
N GLU A 44 -12.87 23.85 16.44
CA GLU A 44 -12.94 24.57 15.18
C GLU A 44 -13.54 23.75 14.04
N ARG A 45 -13.10 22.50 13.88
CA ARG A 45 -13.42 21.67 12.70
C ARG A 45 -14.72 20.90 12.83
N ASN A 46 -15.14 20.57 14.04
CA ASN A 46 -16.29 19.68 14.30
C ASN A 46 -17.42 20.41 15.05
N LYS A 47 -17.63 21.70 14.74
CA LYS A 47 -18.74 22.50 15.27
C LYS A 47 -19.86 22.69 14.25
N GLY A 48 -21.09 22.75 14.73
CA GLY A 48 -22.24 23.19 13.94
C GLY A 48 -22.46 24.70 14.02
N ARG A 49 -23.53 25.17 13.37
CA ARG A 49 -23.96 26.59 13.42
C ARG A 49 -24.29 27.06 14.84
N ARG A 50 -24.75 26.15 15.71
CA ARG A 50 -25.10 26.43 17.12
C ARG A 50 -23.98 26.07 18.11
N GLY A 51 -22.75 25.95 17.61
CA GLY A 51 -21.57 25.60 18.41
C GLY A 51 -21.23 24.10 18.40
N TRP A 52 -20.33 23.72 19.29
CA TRP A 52 -19.79 22.37 19.37
C TRP A 52 -20.64 21.48 20.30
N ARG A 53 -20.97 20.27 19.84
CA ARG A 53 -21.69 19.23 20.60
C ARG A 53 -21.05 17.86 20.33
N PRO A 54 -20.83 17.00 21.34
CA PRO A 54 -20.08 15.75 21.17
C PRO A 54 -20.61 14.81 20.08
N ARG A 55 -21.93 14.59 20.07
CA ARG A 55 -22.58 13.73 19.08
C ARG A 55 -22.42 14.26 17.66
N GLN A 56 -22.73 15.54 17.46
CA GLN A 56 -22.55 16.21 16.17
C GLN A 56 -21.09 16.20 15.72
N ALA A 57 -20.16 16.41 16.65
CA ALA A 57 -18.74 16.43 16.33
C ALA A 57 -18.24 15.05 15.85
N GLN A 58 -18.78 13.98 16.42
CA GLN A 58 -18.56 12.61 15.96
C GLN A 58 -19.13 12.40 14.54
N GLU A 59 -20.39 12.78 14.31
CA GLU A 59 -21.06 12.66 13.01
C GLU A 59 -20.28 13.42 11.91
N LEU A 60 -19.92 14.68 12.14
CA LEU A 60 -19.10 15.48 11.20
C LEU A 60 -17.72 14.86 10.93
N ARG A 61 -17.10 14.26 11.96
CA ARG A 61 -15.84 13.53 11.80
C ARG A 61 -16.03 12.30 10.92
N ASP A 62 -17.12 11.56 11.10
CA ASP A 62 -17.39 10.30 10.38
C ASP A 62 -17.83 10.53 8.93
N GLU A 63 -18.45 11.68 8.65
CA GLU A 63 -18.82 12.11 7.30
C GLU A 63 -17.63 12.57 6.47
N ARG A 64 -16.64 13.25 7.07
CA ARG A 64 -15.51 13.86 6.35
C ARG A 64 -14.71 12.84 5.50
N PRO A 65 -14.35 11.64 6.00
CA PRO A 65 -13.71 10.62 5.16
C PRO A 65 -14.58 10.19 3.97
N LYS A 66 -15.91 10.12 4.14
CA LYS A 66 -16.84 9.74 3.07
C LYS A 66 -16.88 10.77 1.95
N GLN A 67 -16.68 12.05 2.27
CA GLN A 67 -16.61 13.14 1.31
C GLN A 67 -15.28 13.17 0.54
N CYS A 68 -14.20 12.68 1.14
CA CYS A 68 -12.89 12.56 0.48
C CYS A 68 -12.77 11.34 -0.44
N VAL A 69 -13.83 10.52 -0.55
CA VAL A 69 -13.86 9.38 -1.47
C VAL A 69 -14.12 9.91 -2.88
N ASN A 70 -13.06 10.33 -3.57
CA ASN A 70 -13.04 10.59 -5.02
C ASN A 70 -13.13 9.27 -5.81
N VAL A 71 -14.06 8.38 -5.47
CA VAL A 71 -14.31 7.21 -6.29
C VAL A 71 -15.17 7.69 -7.45
N GLN A 72 -14.58 7.76 -8.64
CA GLN A 72 -15.36 7.73 -9.86
C GLN A 72 -16.25 6.49 -9.77
N ARG A 73 -17.55 6.71 -9.54
CA ARG A 73 -18.50 5.61 -9.44
C ARG A 73 -18.80 5.19 -10.86
N HIS A 74 -18.16 4.10 -11.26
CA HIS A 74 -18.52 3.43 -12.51
C HIS A 74 -19.97 2.98 -12.45
N SER A 75 -20.69 3.17 -13.55
CA SER A 75 -22.11 2.79 -13.64
C SER A 75 -22.25 1.26 -13.63
N LEU A 76 -23.44 0.75 -13.32
CA LEU A 76 -23.71 -0.70 -13.35
C LEU A 76 -23.40 -1.31 -14.73
N LEU A 77 -23.72 -0.58 -15.80
CA LEU A 77 -23.45 -1.00 -17.17
C LEU A 77 -21.95 -1.13 -17.47
N GLU A 78 -21.13 -0.23 -16.93
CA GLU A 78 -19.67 -0.28 -17.08
C GLU A 78 -19.10 -1.52 -16.38
N TRP A 79 -19.64 -1.88 -15.21
CA TRP A 79 -19.24 -3.10 -14.51
C TRP A 79 -19.67 -4.37 -15.23
N THR A 80 -20.86 -4.40 -15.85
CA THR A 80 -21.30 -5.53 -16.66
C THR A 80 -20.31 -5.82 -17.80
N GLU A 81 -19.74 -4.78 -18.40
CA GLU A 81 -18.75 -4.94 -19.46
C GLU A 81 -17.39 -5.44 -18.93
N VAL A 82 -16.98 -4.98 -17.75
CA VAL A 82 -15.80 -5.52 -17.06
C VAL A 82 -16.01 -7.02 -16.78
N GLU A 83 -17.15 -7.41 -16.22
CA GLU A 83 -17.48 -8.81 -15.91
C GLU A 83 -17.47 -9.68 -17.15
N ARG A 84 -18.08 -9.21 -18.25
CA ARG A 84 -18.06 -9.90 -19.55
C ARG A 84 -16.64 -10.24 -20.00
N LEU A 85 -15.71 -9.28 -19.89
CA LEU A 85 -14.31 -9.48 -20.28
C LEU A 85 -13.57 -10.42 -19.33
N ILE A 86 -13.83 -10.34 -18.02
CA ILE A 86 -13.23 -11.24 -17.03
C ILE A 86 -13.73 -12.67 -17.22
N TRP A 87 -15.01 -12.89 -17.51
CA TRP A 87 -15.55 -14.22 -17.84
C TRP A 87 -14.99 -14.83 -19.13
N LEU A 88 -14.40 -14.02 -20.00
CA LEU A 88 -13.63 -14.48 -21.17
C LEU A 88 -12.14 -14.77 -20.82
N ASP A 89 -11.83 -14.94 -19.54
CA ASP A 89 -10.49 -15.20 -18.99
C ASP A 89 -9.44 -14.14 -19.37
N MET A 90 -9.88 -12.90 -19.63
CA MET A 90 -8.97 -11.78 -19.82
C MET A 90 -8.37 -11.33 -18.50
N SER A 91 -7.07 -11.02 -18.48
CA SER A 91 -6.46 -10.40 -17.31
C SER A 91 -7.04 -8.99 -17.08
N PRO A 92 -7.04 -8.46 -15.85
CA PRO A 92 -7.48 -7.09 -15.57
C PRO A 92 -6.78 -6.03 -16.42
N GLU A 93 -5.52 -6.24 -16.78
CA GLU A 93 -4.76 -5.39 -17.70
C GLU A 93 -5.30 -5.47 -19.13
N GLN A 94 -5.60 -6.68 -19.61
CA GLN A 94 -6.21 -6.87 -20.93
C GLN A 94 -7.62 -6.29 -21.00
N ALA A 95 -8.44 -6.52 -19.97
CA ALA A 95 -9.78 -5.96 -19.86
C ALA A 95 -9.73 -4.43 -19.86
N SER A 96 -8.84 -3.82 -19.07
CA SER A 96 -8.61 -2.37 -19.06
C SER A 96 -8.28 -1.82 -20.44
N CYS A 97 -7.36 -2.45 -21.19
CA CYS A 97 -7.05 -2.06 -22.56
C CYS A 97 -8.25 -2.24 -23.51
N ARG A 98 -9.02 -3.33 -23.36
CA ARG A 98 -10.14 -3.67 -24.24
C ARG A 98 -11.33 -2.74 -24.06
N LEU A 99 -11.63 -2.35 -22.82
CA LEU A 99 -12.67 -1.38 -22.48
C LEU A 99 -12.46 -0.03 -23.18
N VAL A 100 -11.20 0.40 -23.32
CA VAL A 100 -10.87 1.63 -24.04
C VAL A 100 -11.15 1.49 -25.54
N LEU A 101 -10.87 0.32 -26.12
CA LEU A 101 -11.03 0.07 -27.56
C LEU A 101 -12.49 -0.17 -27.97
N GLU A 102 -13.24 -0.96 -27.20
CA GLU A 102 -14.60 -1.37 -27.56
C GLU A 102 -15.67 -0.38 -27.06
N CYS A 103 -15.47 0.21 -25.88
CA CYS A 103 -16.51 0.99 -25.20
C CYS A 103 -16.10 2.43 -24.89
N GLY A 104 -14.85 2.82 -25.18
CA GLY A 104 -14.30 4.13 -24.80
C GLY A 104 -14.17 4.32 -23.27
N LEU A 105 -14.30 3.25 -22.49
CA LEU A 105 -14.30 3.27 -21.03
C LEU A 105 -12.87 3.20 -20.50
N ARG A 106 -12.51 4.15 -19.63
CA ARG A 106 -11.18 4.21 -18.99
C ARG A 106 -11.27 3.74 -17.55
N ILE A 107 -11.21 2.43 -17.35
CA ILE A 107 -11.12 1.80 -16.04
C ILE A 107 -9.71 1.24 -15.87
N SER A 108 -9.02 1.63 -14.80
CA SER A 108 -7.67 1.12 -14.52
C SER A 108 -7.72 -0.36 -14.12
N HIS A 109 -6.69 -1.12 -14.46
CA HIS A 109 -6.58 -2.52 -14.04
C HIS A 109 -6.57 -2.68 -12.51
N GLU A 110 -6.00 -1.72 -11.76
CA GLU A 110 -6.07 -1.69 -10.29
C GLU A 110 -7.52 -1.58 -9.79
N THR A 111 -8.33 -0.73 -10.42
CA THR A 111 -9.76 -0.59 -10.11
C THR A 111 -10.51 -1.89 -10.35
N ILE A 112 -10.18 -2.59 -11.44
CA ILE A 112 -10.73 -3.92 -11.76
C ILE A 112 -10.30 -4.95 -10.70
N TYR A 113 -9.05 -4.96 -10.26
CA TYR A 113 -8.60 -5.83 -9.16
C TYR A 113 -9.37 -5.56 -7.86
N VAL A 114 -9.53 -4.29 -7.47
CA VAL A 114 -10.29 -3.91 -6.27
C VAL A 114 -11.73 -4.43 -6.37
N TYR A 115 -12.37 -4.27 -7.54
CA TYR A 115 -13.71 -4.78 -7.81
C TYR A 115 -13.80 -6.30 -7.65
N ILE A 116 -12.91 -7.05 -8.31
CA ILE A 116 -12.88 -8.52 -8.21
C ILE A 116 -12.66 -8.98 -6.75
N TYR A 117 -11.84 -8.29 -5.98
CA TYR A 117 -11.63 -8.61 -4.57
C TYR A 117 -12.77 -8.18 -3.66
N GLU A 118 -13.55 -7.17 -4.03
CA GLU A 118 -14.82 -6.86 -3.36
C GLU A 118 -15.87 -7.92 -3.64
N ASP A 119 -16.02 -8.34 -4.90
CA ASP A 119 -16.92 -9.42 -5.31
C ASP A 119 -16.59 -10.73 -4.57
N LYS A 120 -15.31 -11.12 -4.55
CA LYS A 120 -14.83 -12.27 -3.77
C LYS A 120 -15.20 -12.19 -2.28
N ARG A 121 -15.11 -11.01 -1.67
CA ARG A 121 -15.50 -10.80 -0.26
C ARG A 121 -17.00 -10.92 -0.03
N ARG A 122 -17.81 -10.66 -1.06
CA ARG A 122 -19.27 -10.82 -1.06
C ARG A 122 -19.71 -12.23 -1.42
N GLY A 123 -18.78 -13.10 -1.85
CA GLY A 123 -19.04 -14.49 -2.20
C GLY A 123 -19.17 -14.75 -3.70
N GLY A 124 -18.83 -13.80 -4.56
CA GLY A 124 -18.80 -14.00 -6.01
C GLY A 124 -17.58 -14.78 -6.50
N ASP A 125 -17.57 -15.04 -7.82
CA ASP A 125 -16.69 -15.99 -8.49
C ASP A 125 -15.73 -15.36 -9.52
N LEU A 126 -15.78 -14.04 -9.75
CA LEU A 126 -14.95 -13.36 -10.75
C LEU A 126 -13.44 -13.64 -10.57
N TRP A 127 -13.01 -13.81 -9.33
CA TRP A 127 -11.61 -14.09 -9.00
C TRP A 127 -11.10 -15.43 -9.53
N GLN A 128 -11.99 -16.36 -9.88
CA GLN A 128 -11.63 -17.67 -10.42
C GLN A 128 -11.07 -17.57 -11.84
N HIS A 129 -11.47 -16.54 -12.60
CA HIS A 129 -10.99 -16.25 -13.95
C HIS A 129 -9.61 -15.57 -13.98
N LEU A 130 -9.04 -15.23 -12.82
CA LEU A 130 -7.68 -14.71 -12.76
C LEU A 130 -6.65 -15.82 -12.96
N ARG A 131 -5.77 -15.63 -13.95
CA ARG A 131 -4.70 -16.59 -14.32
C ARG A 131 -3.77 -16.98 -13.17
N CYS A 132 -3.58 -16.08 -12.20
CA CYS A 132 -2.69 -16.26 -11.07
C CYS A 132 -3.47 -16.28 -9.75
N GLN A 133 -4.03 -17.44 -9.41
CA GLN A 133 -4.64 -17.69 -8.10
C GLN A 133 -3.61 -18.06 -7.02
N LYS A 134 -2.31 -18.12 -7.38
CA LYS A 134 -1.28 -18.66 -6.50
C LYS A 134 -1.02 -17.71 -5.32
N PRO A 135 -1.04 -18.21 -4.07
CA PRO A 135 -0.62 -17.41 -2.94
C PRO A 135 0.82 -16.96 -3.16
N HIS A 136 1.08 -15.67 -2.95
CA HIS A 136 2.42 -15.10 -3.06
C HIS A 136 3.37 -15.89 -2.15
N ARG A 137 4.31 -16.60 -2.75
CA ARG A 137 5.25 -17.45 -2.01
C ARG A 137 6.17 -16.53 -1.20
N LYS A 138 6.04 -16.56 0.13
CA LYS A 138 6.98 -15.85 1.01
C LYS A 138 8.40 -16.32 0.69
N ARG A 139 9.27 -15.40 0.28
CA ARG A 139 10.69 -15.67 0.09
C ARG A 139 11.37 -15.77 1.46
N TYR A 140 11.37 -16.95 2.06
CA TYR A 140 12.21 -17.22 3.22
C TYR A 140 13.64 -17.52 2.74
N ALA A 141 14.43 -16.48 2.48
CA ALA A 141 15.89 -16.53 2.38
C ALA A 141 16.47 -15.14 2.06
N GLY A 142 16.36 -14.19 2.99
CA GLY A 142 17.28 -13.05 3.02
C GLY A 142 18.43 -13.42 3.95
N GLY A 143 19.58 -13.85 3.41
CA GLY A 143 20.82 -13.86 4.18
C GLY A 143 21.79 -15.04 4.01
N GLN A 144 21.37 -16.18 3.46
CA GLN A 144 22.30 -17.29 3.20
C GLN A 144 22.29 -17.69 1.73
N GLU A 145 23.44 -17.49 1.09
CA GLU A 145 23.74 -17.98 -0.25
C GLU A 145 23.76 -19.51 -0.23
N ARG A 146 22.66 -20.13 -0.69
CA ARG A 146 22.51 -21.60 -0.76
C ARG A 146 23.11 -22.22 -2.01
N ARG A 147 23.59 -21.40 -2.95
CA ARG A 147 24.03 -21.86 -4.27
C ARG A 147 25.40 -22.53 -4.25
N GLY A 148 26.21 -22.23 -3.23
CA GLY A 148 27.60 -22.69 -3.13
C GLY A 148 28.49 -22.09 -4.23
N THR A 149 29.79 -22.11 -4.02
CA THR A 149 30.77 -21.75 -5.06
C THR A 149 30.80 -22.86 -6.11
N ILE A 150 30.85 -22.51 -7.40
CA ILE A 150 30.97 -23.47 -8.51
C ILE A 150 32.20 -24.34 -8.26
N LYS A 151 31.99 -25.66 -8.11
CA LYS A 151 33.08 -26.63 -7.96
C LYS A 151 33.90 -26.65 -9.25
N ASN A 152 35.22 -26.69 -9.12
CA ASN A 152 36.18 -26.67 -10.23
C ASN A 152 36.13 -25.39 -11.08
N ARG A 153 35.85 -24.23 -10.47
CA ARG A 153 36.05 -22.95 -11.16
C ARG A 153 37.54 -22.83 -11.55
N ILE A 154 37.82 -22.64 -12.83
CA ILE A 154 39.17 -22.33 -13.32
C ILE A 154 39.35 -20.82 -13.15
N GLY A 155 40.45 -20.42 -12.52
CA GLY A 155 40.73 -18.99 -12.33
C GLY A 155 41.01 -18.32 -13.68
N ILE A 156 40.71 -17.03 -13.82
CA ILE A 156 41.04 -16.27 -15.05
C ILE A 156 42.54 -16.39 -15.39
N ASN A 157 43.40 -16.54 -14.39
CA ASN A 157 44.85 -16.69 -14.55
C ASN A 157 45.28 -18.05 -15.13
N GLU A 158 44.42 -19.07 -15.06
CA GLU A 158 44.69 -20.43 -15.54
C GLU A 158 44.13 -20.67 -16.95
N ARG A 159 43.64 -19.62 -17.61
CA ARG A 159 43.06 -19.75 -18.95
C ARG A 159 44.12 -20.03 -20.00
N PRO A 160 43.82 -20.84 -21.04
CA PRO A 160 44.71 -21.02 -22.17
C PRO A 160 44.86 -19.71 -22.95
N GLY A 161 46.08 -19.37 -23.40
CA GLY A 161 46.37 -18.09 -24.09
C GLY A 161 45.61 -17.88 -25.41
N ILE A 162 44.99 -18.91 -25.97
CA ILE A 162 44.13 -18.79 -27.15
C ILE A 162 42.88 -17.95 -26.87
N VAL A 163 42.42 -17.90 -25.61
CA VAL A 163 41.22 -17.17 -25.19
C VAL A 163 41.41 -15.65 -25.26
N ASP A 164 42.66 -15.17 -25.13
CA ASP A 164 42.99 -13.75 -25.30
C ASP A 164 42.77 -13.25 -26.73
N GLN A 165 42.74 -14.15 -27.72
CA GLN A 165 42.56 -13.81 -29.11
C GLN A 165 41.10 -13.50 -29.47
N LYS A 166 40.15 -13.85 -28.59
CA LYS A 166 38.69 -13.62 -28.77
C LYS A 166 38.15 -14.05 -30.14
N SER A 167 38.76 -15.08 -30.71
CA SER A 167 38.56 -15.49 -32.09
C SER A 167 37.42 -16.50 -32.23
N HIS A 168 36.95 -17.12 -31.14
CA HIS A 168 35.86 -18.07 -31.16
C HIS A 168 34.66 -17.68 -30.28
N ILE A 169 33.50 -18.21 -30.66
CA ILE A 169 32.25 -18.07 -29.90
C ILE A 169 32.44 -18.85 -28.58
N GLY A 170 32.58 -18.11 -27.48
CA GLY A 170 32.89 -18.66 -26.16
C GLY A 170 33.98 -17.88 -25.41
N ASP A 171 34.85 -17.16 -26.13
CA ASP A 171 35.95 -16.37 -25.55
C ASP A 171 35.51 -15.10 -24.80
N TRP A 172 34.27 -14.67 -25.03
CA TRP A 172 33.74 -13.42 -24.52
C TRP A 172 33.14 -13.64 -23.14
N GLU A 173 33.97 -13.55 -22.10
CA GLU A 173 33.51 -13.61 -20.71
C GLU A 173 33.19 -12.22 -20.14
N GLY A 174 32.05 -12.10 -19.44
CA GLY A 174 31.73 -10.93 -18.64
C GLY A 174 32.48 -10.99 -17.29
N GLY A 175 33.54 -10.20 -17.14
CA GLY A 175 34.30 -10.15 -15.89
C GLY A 175 33.45 -9.68 -14.71
N THR A 176 33.27 -10.55 -13.71
CA THR A 176 32.71 -10.13 -12.41
C THR A 176 33.87 -9.71 -11.51
N VAL A 177 34.04 -8.40 -11.32
CA VAL A 177 34.99 -7.87 -10.32
C VAL A 177 34.36 -8.03 -8.93
N ILE A 178 35.01 -8.80 -8.07
CA ILE A 178 34.63 -8.95 -6.67
C ILE A 178 35.73 -8.28 -5.85
N ASP A 179 35.40 -7.19 -5.16
CA ASP A 179 36.32 -6.50 -4.26
C ASP A 179 36.79 -7.44 -3.15
N LYS A 180 38.08 -7.35 -2.81
CA LYS A 180 38.77 -8.28 -1.90
C LYS A 180 38.37 -8.14 -0.43
N GLU A 181 37.57 -7.13 -0.07
CA GLU A 181 37.08 -6.94 1.29
C GLU A 181 35.56 -6.70 1.33
N PRO A 182 34.78 -7.52 2.06
CA PRO A 182 33.45 -7.12 2.47
C PRO A 182 33.60 -6.00 3.51
N SER A 183 33.06 -4.82 3.19
CA SER A 183 33.02 -3.66 4.08
C SER A 183 32.52 -4.07 5.47
N ARG A 184 33.43 -4.02 6.46
CA ARG A 184 33.09 -4.19 7.88
C ARG A 184 32.09 -3.08 8.25
N ARG A 185 30.82 -3.45 8.44
CA ARG A 185 29.88 -2.64 9.23
C ARG A 185 30.36 -2.66 10.68
N ILE A 186 31.07 -1.62 11.07
CA ILE A 186 31.30 -1.32 12.48
C ILE A 186 30.05 -0.58 12.96
N GLY A 187 29.17 -1.28 13.67
CA GLY A 187 28.26 -0.63 14.60
C GLY A 187 29.08 -0.18 15.80
N HIS A 188 29.13 1.13 16.06
CA HIS A 188 29.51 1.67 17.37
C HIS A 188 28.25 2.18 18.05
N ILE A 189 28.03 1.64 19.24
CA ILE A 189 27.15 2.14 20.27
C ILE A 189 27.94 3.21 21.02
N GLY A 190 27.34 4.39 21.17
CA GLY A 190 27.77 5.52 22.00
C GLY A 190 26.61 6.48 22.08
#